data_AF-A0A7C7LJB6-F1
#
_entry.id   AF-A0A7C7LJB6-F1
#
_cell.length_a   1.000
_cell.length_b   1.000
_cell.length_c   1.000
_cell.angle_alpha   90.00
_cell.angle_beta   90.00
_cell.angle_gamma   90.00
#
_symmetry.space_group_name_H-M   'P 1'
#
loop_
_entity.id
_entity.type
_entity.pdbx_description
1 polymer ?
#
loop_
_entity_poly.entity_id
_entity_poly.type
_entity_poly.pdbx_seq_one_letter_code
_entity_poly.pdbx_strand_id
1 'polypeptide(L)'
;MRQTIRRAIENQADQVRVPVYISEERRKLQKIKDRLQQRTNKSITIDEIAEEADTSLSRIYEVLGSQMAYVSLESSSGQGDNSFSYKDTLIDKMYIDPLRQLIVRERKHTVQVVVDSLRSQETAVVRLRYGMDDRVVNIPMLKLAGN
;
A
#
# COMPACT_ATOMS: atom_id res chain seq x y z
N MET A 1 21.07 33.33 2.73
CA MET A 1 20.54 32.90 1.41
C MET A 1 20.80 31.42 1.07
N ARG A 2 22.03 30.88 1.23
CA ARG A 2 22.34 29.45 0.94
C ARG A 2 21.44 28.44 1.68
N GLN A 3 21.14 28.69 2.96
CA GLN A 3 20.31 27.80 3.78
C GLN A 3 18.86 27.73 3.26
N THR A 4 18.31 28.86 2.83
CA THR A 4 16.95 28.97 2.28
C THR A 4 16.81 28.17 0.98
N ILE A 5 17.78 28.31 0.07
CA ILE A 5 17.80 27.59 -1.22
C ILE A 5 17.91 26.08 -0.97
N ARG A 6 18.83 25.66 -0.09
CA ARG A 6 19.04 24.25 0.21
C ARG A 6 17.79 23.58 0.81
N ARG A 7 17.13 24.28 1.74
CA ARG A 7 15.88 23.80 2.34
C ARG A 7 14.73 23.77 1.34
N ALA A 8 14.69 24.71 0.38
CA ALA A 8 13.72 24.68 -0.71
C ALA A 8 13.93 23.46 -1.62
N ILE A 9 15.19 23.17 -1.98
CA ILE A 9 15.55 21.97 -2.75
C ILE A 9 15.17 20.70 -1.99
N GLU A 10 15.55 20.56 -0.72
CA GLU A 10 15.22 19.36 0.09
C GLU A 10 13.71 19.13 0.23
N ASN A 11 12.88 20.18 0.16
CA ASN A 11 11.43 20.06 0.22
C ASN A 11 10.76 19.73 -1.12
N GLN A 12 11.44 19.96 -2.26
CA GLN A 12 10.84 19.88 -3.61
C GLN A 12 11.55 18.89 -4.54
N ALA A 13 12.74 18.40 -4.18
CA ALA A 13 13.55 17.57 -5.06
C ALA A 13 12.99 16.15 -5.29
N ASP A 14 12.29 15.59 -4.29
CA ASP A 14 11.77 14.24 -4.38
C ASP A 14 10.34 14.23 -4.94
N GLN A 15 10.09 13.36 -5.93
CA GLN A 15 8.75 13.14 -6.51
C GLN A 15 7.73 12.68 -5.45
N VAL A 16 8.19 11.92 -4.46
CA VAL A 16 7.44 11.60 -3.24
C VAL A 16 8.12 12.30 -2.08
N ARG A 17 7.42 13.22 -1.43
CA ARG A 17 8.00 14.06 -0.37
C ARG A 17 8.49 13.23 0.81
N VAL A 18 9.78 13.34 1.13
CA VAL A 18 10.40 12.77 2.33
C VAL A 18 10.61 13.88 3.39
N PRO A 19 10.31 13.64 4.68
CA PRO A 19 10.58 14.61 5.73
C PRO A 19 12.08 14.96 5.84
N VAL A 20 12.38 16.23 6.14
CA VAL A 20 13.76 16.74 6.22
C VAL A 20 14.62 15.99 7.24
N TYR A 21 14.06 15.59 8.39
CA TYR A 21 14.85 14.88 9.41
C TYR A 21 15.32 13.50 8.93
N ILE A 22 14.54 12.83 8.07
CA ILE A 22 14.91 11.53 7.48
C ILE A 22 16.06 11.71 6.46
N SER A 23 16.02 12.77 5.64
CA SER A 23 17.09 13.05 4.68
C SER A 23 18.39 13.48 5.38
N GLU A 24 18.29 14.22 6.48
CA GLU A 24 19.43 14.54 7.35
C GLU A 24 20.04 13.29 7.99
N GLU A 25 19.20 12.41 8.54
CA GLU A 25 19.61 11.14 9.14
C GLU A 25 20.34 10.25 8.11
N ARG A 26 19.78 10.10 6.90
CA ARG A 26 20.44 9.36 5.82
C ARG A 26 21.80 9.95 5.46
N ARG A 27 21.91 11.28 5.39
CA ARG A 27 23.18 11.93 5.07
C ARG A 27 24.22 11.72 6.16
N LYS A 28 23.82 11.65 7.43
CA LYS A 28 24.72 11.27 8.54
C LYS A 28 25.22 9.83 8.35
N LEU A 29 24.31 8.89 8.08
CA LEU A 29 24.66 7.49 7.83
C LEU A 29 25.61 7.34 6.64
N GLN A 30 25.36 8.06 5.53
CA GLN A 30 26.24 8.04 4.36
C GLN A 30 27.65 8.56 4.70
N LYS A 31 27.76 9.65 5.47
CA LYS A 31 29.07 10.15 5.92
C LYS A 31 29.81 9.19 6.84
N ILE A 32 29.09 8.46 7.69
CA ILE A 32 29.68 7.44 8.56
C ILE A 32 30.19 6.29 7.69
N LYS A 33 29.37 5.79 6.76
CA LYS A 33 29.76 4.76 5.78
C LYS A 33 31.00 5.16 5.00
N ASP A 34 31.05 6.35 4.40
CA ASP A 34 32.18 6.80 3.60
C ASP A 34 33.46 6.89 4.45
N ARG A 35 33.36 7.34 5.72
CA ARG A 35 34.49 7.42 6.66
C ARG A 35 35.00 6.04 7.07
N LEU A 36 34.09 5.10 7.35
CA LEU A 36 34.44 3.72 7.67
C LEU A 36 35.09 3.04 6.46
N GLN A 37 34.56 3.23 5.25
CA GLN A 37 35.15 2.70 4.01
C GLN A 37 36.59 3.19 3.81
N GLN A 38 36.85 4.48 4.07
CA GLN A 38 38.20 5.06 3.99
C GLN A 38 39.16 4.49 5.05
N ARG A 39 38.69 4.20 6.27
CA ARG A 39 39.52 3.65 7.35
C ARG A 39 39.84 2.17 7.14
N THR A 40 38.85 1.38 6.75
CA THR A 40 38.94 -0.09 6.70
C THR A 40 39.40 -0.60 5.32
N ASN A 41 39.44 0.30 4.31
CA ASN A 41 39.81 0.02 2.91
C ASN A 41 39.03 -1.16 2.31
N LYS A 42 37.79 -1.37 2.79
CA LYS A 42 36.88 -2.49 2.47
C LYS A 42 35.44 -1.99 2.42
N SER A 43 34.56 -2.80 1.83
CA SER A 43 33.11 -2.56 1.92
C SER A 43 32.63 -2.76 3.35
N ILE A 44 31.84 -1.80 3.85
CA ILE A 44 31.31 -1.75 5.21
C ILE A 44 29.90 -2.35 5.22
N THR A 45 29.59 -3.11 6.26
CA THR A 45 28.28 -3.73 6.48
C THR A 45 27.31 -2.77 7.17
N ILE A 46 26.01 -3.07 7.12
CA ILE A 46 24.99 -2.24 7.79
C ILE A 46 25.16 -2.32 9.32
N ASP A 47 25.60 -3.47 9.83
CA ASP A 47 25.89 -3.72 11.25
C ASP A 47 27.00 -2.80 11.76
N GLU A 48 28.11 -2.70 11.04
CA GLU A 48 29.22 -1.79 11.39
C GLU A 48 28.80 -0.31 11.36
N ILE A 49 27.89 0.06 10.44
CA ILE A 49 27.34 1.42 10.38
C ILE A 49 26.42 1.66 11.60
N ALA A 50 25.65 0.66 12.02
CA ALA A 50 24.75 0.72 13.17
C ALA A 50 25.52 0.91 14.48
N GLU A 51 26.61 0.17 14.66
CA GLU A 51 27.49 0.29 15.81
C GLU A 51 28.12 1.69 15.91
N GLU A 52 28.67 2.21 14.80
CA GLU A 52 29.30 3.54 14.79
C GLU A 52 28.27 4.68 14.89
N ALA A 53 27.04 4.46 14.42
CA ALA A 53 25.96 5.45 14.46
C ALA A 53 25.13 5.43 15.76
N ASP A 54 25.38 4.47 16.66
CA ASP A 54 24.61 4.24 17.90
C ASP A 54 23.09 4.19 17.64
N THR A 55 22.69 3.37 16.66
CA THR A 55 21.30 3.27 16.19
C THR A 55 20.96 1.83 15.84
N SER A 56 19.70 1.44 15.99
CA SER A 56 19.26 0.08 15.67
C SER A 56 19.30 -0.21 14.17
N LEU A 57 19.57 -1.47 13.81
CA LEU A 57 19.50 -1.94 12.43
C LEU A 57 18.15 -1.65 11.78
N SER A 58 17.05 -1.90 12.50
CA SER A 58 15.70 -1.61 12.04
C SER A 58 15.55 -0.16 11.58
N ARG A 59 16.09 0.79 12.34
CA ARG A 59 16.02 2.21 12.02
C ARG A 59 16.85 2.55 10.79
N ILE A 60 18.02 1.94 10.63
CA ILE A 60 18.85 2.13 9.43
C ILE A 60 18.13 1.58 8.19
N TYR A 61 17.51 0.41 8.27
CA TYR A 61 16.71 -0.13 7.18
C TYR A 61 15.53 0.76 6.82
N GLU A 62 14.85 1.34 7.80
CA GLU A 62 13.78 2.33 7.56
C GLU A 62 14.31 3.56 6.83
N VAL A 63 15.41 4.15 7.29
CA VAL A 63 15.96 5.40 6.74
C VAL A 63 16.57 5.21 5.35
N LEU A 64 17.21 4.06 5.10
CA LEU A 64 17.74 3.70 3.79
C LEU A 64 16.62 3.29 2.82
N GLY A 65 15.61 2.57 3.31
CA GLY A 65 14.44 2.14 2.52
C GLY A 65 13.40 3.25 2.28
N SER A 66 13.46 4.37 3.01
CA SER A 66 12.45 5.43 2.94
C SER A 66 12.40 6.14 1.58
N GLN A 67 13.48 6.07 0.79
CA GLN A 67 13.48 6.55 -0.60
C GLN A 67 13.33 5.36 -1.52
N MET A 68 12.11 5.16 -2.00
CA MET A 68 11.90 4.31 -3.17
C MET A 68 12.47 5.04 -4.38
N ALA A 69 13.33 4.38 -5.15
CA ALA A 69 13.71 4.86 -6.46
C ALA A 69 12.45 4.87 -7.34
N TYR A 70 12.04 6.04 -7.80
CA TYR A 70 10.99 6.17 -8.79
C TYR A 70 11.60 5.98 -10.19
N VAL A 71 10.90 5.24 -11.03
CA VAL A 71 11.27 5.04 -12.44
C VAL A 71 10.19 5.63 -13.33
N SER A 72 10.58 6.13 -14.50
CA SER A 72 9.60 6.60 -15.47
C SER A 72 8.79 5.42 -16.00
N LEU A 73 7.48 5.59 -16.11
CA LEU A 73 6.61 4.58 -16.71
C LEU A 73 6.90 4.37 -18.19
N GLU A 74 7.47 5.36 -18.87
CA GLU A 74 7.87 5.31 -20.28
C GLU A 74 9.26 4.69 -20.48
N SER A 75 9.99 4.41 -19.39
CA SER A 75 11.25 3.70 -19.50
C SER A 75 11.00 2.26 -19.96
N SER A 76 11.83 1.78 -20.89
CA SER A 76 11.78 0.40 -21.34
C SER A 76 12.40 -0.52 -20.29
N SER A 77 11.79 -1.70 -20.10
CA SER A 77 12.27 -2.71 -19.15
C SER A 77 13.12 -3.82 -19.80
N GLY A 78 13.76 -3.56 -20.95
CA GLY A 78 14.56 -4.56 -21.67
C GLY A 78 15.53 -3.97 -22.71
N GLN A 79 16.45 -4.79 -23.21
CA GLN A 79 17.35 -4.44 -24.33
C GLN A 79 16.86 -5.11 -25.64
N GLY A 80 16.80 -4.35 -26.74
CA GLY A 80 16.45 -4.85 -28.09
C GLY A 80 15.03 -4.50 -28.57
N ASP A 81 14.62 -5.07 -29.71
CA ASP A 81 13.35 -4.77 -30.41
C ASP A 81 12.07 -5.16 -29.64
N ASN A 82 12.20 -5.90 -28.53
CA ASN A 82 11.09 -6.25 -27.61
C ASN A 82 11.09 -5.39 -26.33
N SER A 83 11.53 -4.14 -26.43
CA SER A 83 11.51 -3.20 -25.30
C SER A 83 10.06 -2.79 -25.02
N PHE A 84 9.45 -3.37 -23.98
CA PHE A 84 8.15 -2.93 -23.47
C PHE A 84 8.35 -1.81 -22.45
N SER A 85 7.45 -0.83 -22.50
CA SER A 85 7.36 0.23 -21.51
C SER A 85 6.84 -0.36 -20.19
N TYR A 86 7.27 0.18 -19.04
CA TYR A 86 6.69 -0.23 -17.76
C TYR A 86 5.17 -0.02 -17.73
N LYS A 87 4.68 1.01 -18.42
CA LYS A 87 3.24 1.28 -18.58
C LYS A 87 2.46 0.12 -19.18
N ASP A 88 3.05 -0.60 -20.14
CA ASP A 88 2.37 -1.68 -20.87
C ASP A 88 2.34 -2.99 -20.06
N THR A 89 3.23 -3.13 -19.09
CA THR A 89 3.37 -4.35 -18.26
C THR A 89 2.54 -4.28 -16.98
N LEU A 90 2.17 -3.09 -16.53
CA LEU A 90 1.43 -2.91 -15.28
C LEU A 90 -0.04 -3.30 -15.44
N ILE A 91 -0.46 -4.29 -14.67
CA ILE A 91 -1.85 -4.74 -14.62
C ILE A 91 -2.61 -3.89 -13.59
N ASP A 92 -3.80 -3.42 -13.97
CA ASP A 92 -4.72 -2.76 -13.05
C ASP A 92 -5.27 -3.77 -12.04
N LYS A 93 -4.89 -3.61 -10.77
CA LYS A 93 -5.35 -4.45 -9.65
C LYS A 93 -6.79 -4.15 -9.23
N MET A 94 -7.32 -2.98 -9.61
CA MET A 94 -8.70 -2.59 -9.33
C MET A 94 -9.66 -3.06 -10.43
N TYR A 95 -9.14 -3.63 -11.51
CA TYR A 95 -9.96 -4.21 -12.56
C TYR A 95 -10.80 -5.37 -12.03
N ILE A 96 -12.11 -5.19 -12.08
CA ILE A 96 -13.06 -6.26 -11.77
C ILE A 96 -13.46 -6.92 -13.08
N ASP A 97 -13.00 -8.16 -13.26
CA ASP A 97 -13.34 -9.01 -14.42
C ASP A 97 -14.87 -9.03 -14.67
N PRO A 98 -15.34 -8.62 -15.87
CA PRO A 98 -16.75 -8.65 -16.25
C PRO A 98 -17.41 -10.02 -16.02
N LEU A 99 -16.69 -11.12 -16.25
CA LEU A 99 -17.21 -12.45 -16.00
C LEU A 99 -17.44 -12.67 -14.50
N ARG A 100 -16.52 -12.23 -13.65
CA ARG A 100 -16.72 -12.26 -12.19
C ARG A 100 -17.90 -11.40 -11.77
N GLN A 101 -18.08 -10.21 -12.36
CA GLN A 101 -19.24 -9.37 -12.08
C GLN A 101 -20.55 -10.07 -12.44
N LEU A 102 -20.62 -10.69 -13.61
CA LEU A 102 -21.79 -11.46 -14.04
C LEU A 102 -22.07 -12.62 -13.09
N ILE A 103 -21.05 -13.41 -12.72
CA ILE A 103 -21.20 -14.53 -11.78
C ILE A 103 -21.75 -14.04 -10.43
N VAL A 104 -21.21 -12.95 -9.89
CA VAL A 104 -21.70 -12.39 -8.62
C VAL A 104 -23.16 -11.93 -8.76
N ARG A 105 -23.51 -11.29 -9.89
CA ARG A 105 -24.87 -10.83 -10.17
C ARG A 105 -25.86 -11.99 -10.27
N GLU A 106 -25.53 -13.02 -11.06
CA GLU A 106 -26.36 -14.21 -11.24
C GLU A 106 -26.52 -15.00 -9.94
N ARG A 107 -25.47 -15.08 -9.11
CA ARG A 107 -25.57 -15.69 -7.78
C ARG A 107 -26.52 -14.91 -6.89
N LYS A 108 -26.40 -13.58 -6.85
CA LYS A 108 -27.35 -12.72 -6.11
C LYS A 108 -28.78 -12.90 -6.62
N HIS A 109 -28.97 -12.92 -7.94
CA HIS A 109 -30.29 -13.11 -8.55
C HIS A 109 -30.90 -14.47 -8.20
N THR A 110 -30.12 -15.55 -8.28
CA THR A 110 -30.57 -16.90 -7.92
C THR A 110 -31.03 -16.96 -6.46
N VAL A 111 -30.23 -16.39 -5.55
CA VAL A 111 -30.60 -16.31 -4.13
C VAL A 111 -31.88 -15.48 -3.95
N GLN A 112 -32.02 -14.38 -4.69
CA GLN A 112 -33.20 -13.54 -4.66
C GLN A 112 -34.47 -14.30 -5.07
N VAL A 113 -34.41 -15.05 -6.18
CA VAL A 113 -35.53 -15.87 -6.67
C VAL A 113 -35.94 -16.93 -5.63
N VAL A 114 -34.98 -17.60 -4.99
CA VAL A 114 -35.27 -18.60 -3.95
C VAL A 114 -35.94 -17.95 -2.74
N VAL A 115 -35.43 -16.81 -2.28
CA VAL A 115 -36.00 -16.07 -1.13
C VAL A 115 -37.41 -15.54 -1.43
N ASP A 116 -37.67 -15.15 -2.68
CA ASP A 116 -39.00 -14.68 -3.12
C ASP A 116 -40.02 -15.82 -3.30
N SER A 117 -39.55 -17.07 -3.36
CA SER A 117 -40.42 -18.26 -3.38
C SER A 117 -40.93 -18.69 -1.99
N LEU A 118 -40.38 -18.13 -0.91
CA LEU A 118 -40.78 -18.42 0.46
C LEU A 118 -42.11 -17.72 0.82
N ARG A 119 -42.67 -18.05 1.99
CA ARG A 119 -43.86 -17.36 2.51
C ARG A 119 -43.47 -15.93 2.91
N SER A 120 -44.40 -14.99 2.78
CA SER A 120 -44.16 -13.56 3.03
C SER A 120 -43.50 -13.25 4.38
N GLN A 121 -43.85 -13.99 5.44
CA GLN A 121 -43.24 -13.85 6.77
C GLN A 121 -41.78 -14.35 6.82
N GLU A 122 -41.47 -15.45 6.13
CA GLU A 122 -40.13 -16.05 6.08
C GLU A 122 -39.19 -15.19 5.22
N THR A 123 -39.66 -14.72 4.06
CA THR A 123 -38.95 -13.78 3.20
C THR A 123 -38.55 -12.51 3.95
N ALA A 124 -39.47 -11.94 4.74
CA ALA A 124 -39.20 -10.74 5.54
C ALA A 124 -38.09 -10.98 6.57
N VAL A 125 -38.14 -12.10 7.31
CA VAL A 125 -37.11 -12.45 8.30
C VAL A 125 -35.74 -12.64 7.64
N VAL A 126 -35.67 -13.33 6.50
CA VAL A 126 -34.43 -13.60 5.78
C VAL A 126 -33.81 -12.30 5.22
N ARG A 127 -34.61 -11.46 4.56
CA ARG A 127 -34.15 -10.16 4.02
C ARG A 127 -33.62 -9.24 5.11
N LEU A 128 -34.31 -9.18 6.27
CA LEU A 128 -33.89 -8.39 7.42
C LEU A 128 -32.61 -8.93 8.07
N ARG A 129 -32.48 -10.25 8.21
CA ARG A 129 -31.32 -10.88 8.86
C ARG A 129 -30.03 -10.75 8.05
N TYR A 130 -30.14 -10.87 6.72
CA TYR A 130 -28.98 -10.85 5.82
C TYR A 130 -28.78 -9.50 5.11
N GLY A 131 -29.61 -8.49 5.41
CA GLY A 131 -29.47 -7.14 4.86
C GLY A 131 -29.61 -7.08 3.34
N MET A 132 -30.46 -7.94 2.75
CA MET A 132 -30.52 -8.13 1.29
C MET A 132 -31.06 -6.91 0.53
N ASP A 133 -31.77 -6.00 1.20
CA ASP A 133 -32.38 -4.80 0.62
C ASP A 133 -31.63 -3.49 0.96
N ASP A 134 -30.38 -3.57 1.42
CA ASP A 134 -29.54 -2.42 1.83
C ASP A 134 -30.17 -1.50 2.90
N ARG A 135 -31.29 -1.91 3.50
CA ARG A 135 -31.86 -1.28 4.68
C ARG A 135 -31.21 -1.90 5.90
N VAL A 136 -30.28 -1.19 6.52
CA VAL A 136 -29.82 -1.49 7.88
C VAL A 136 -31.02 -1.34 8.80
N VAL A 137 -31.78 -2.41 8.98
CA VAL A 137 -32.81 -2.44 10.01
C VAL A 137 -32.08 -2.78 11.30
N ASN A 138 -31.85 -1.74 12.09
CA ASN A 138 -31.54 -1.90 13.50
C ASN A 138 -32.73 -2.62 14.12
N ILE A 139 -32.65 -3.94 14.25
CA ILE A 139 -33.64 -4.74 14.97
C ILE A 139 -33.31 -4.53 16.45
N PRO A 140 -34.10 -3.75 17.21
CA PRO A 140 -34.00 -3.84 18.66
C PRO A 140 -34.30 -5.30 19.01
N MET A 141 -33.28 -5.98 19.53
CA MET A 141 -33.32 -7.35 20.02
C MET A 141 -34.72 -7.69 20.51
N LEU A 142 -35.40 -8.62 19.82
CA LEU A 142 -36.58 -9.26 20.40
C LEU A 142 -36.16 -9.74 21.78
N LYS A 143 -36.78 -9.17 22.82
CA LYS A 143 -36.79 -9.76 24.15
C LYS A 143 -37.42 -11.14 24.00
N LEU A 144 -36.57 -12.14 23.82
CA LEU A 144 -36.81 -13.48 24.32
C LEU A 144 -36.89 -13.35 25.85
N ALA A 145 -38.09 -13.07 26.33
CA ALA A 145 -38.44 -13.15 27.74
C ALA A 145 -39.82 -13.80 27.83
N GLY A 146 -39.81 -15.08 28.20
CA GLY A 146 -40.85 -15.78 28.96
C GLY A 146 -42.27 -15.75 28.41
N ASN A 147 -42.68 -16.86 27.81
CA ASN A 147 -43.53 -17.84 28.49
C ASN A 147 -43.43 -19.20 27.81
#